data_AF-A0A161XXZ1-F1
#
_entry.id   AF-A0A161XXZ1-F1
#
_cell.length_a   1.000
_cell.length_b   1.000
_cell.length_c   1.000
_cell.angle_alpha   90.00
_cell.angle_beta   90.00
_cell.angle_gamma   90.00
#
_symmetry.space_group_name_H-M   'P 1'
#
loop_
_entity.id
_entity.type
_entity.pdbx_description
1 polymer ?
#
loop_
_entity_poly.entity_id
_entity_poly.type
_entity_poly.pdbx_seq_one_letter_code
_entity_poly.pdbx_strand_id
1 'polypeptide(L)'
;LRLLGSFVIGSGISKPSPYQLPVFSGLTHNLSEGLGKCVKMSNAETISGERNSEGMIFEILKKAVNGTSAARLGRLSLPKRNPIETPNYIAVASRGVVPHVTPDNLEKHTSISAAYMALEDFIEKKNPSALSIPSPDKKPLHTFSCLPEGMATVLAPRRCPAIKTPVGNGANFMAVFTSTGFRNLTTDEYSAAVETLKPDIAIGPADLFHTSTMPVPKKLVRMAERTEEWTDSFLTPRRREALKEAGVSVFAPVLAVPYPIQWEHLRHLADDVIDSISGLAIYDVDLLPDIEDNYEPLVSLPRLSLHIPVTPQAILRQIALGVDVCTIPFVNAISDAGVALSFTFPPLSQSDAILPLGEDMWSSQNETSLKPFVEGCKCYACTTHHRAFLHHLLNAKEMLGWTLLQIHNHQVMTDFFAGIRATLAEGGAEKFEEQEKRFAAVYEAELPQGTGTRPRARGYHFKPDPNPSRINPPAWENFATDGEGIASGVVGAAKAAEGAEGTDTPLVPDVGSLKLEGKGFAEVAYGKQKPEL
;
A
#
# COMPACT_ATOMS: atom_id res chain seq x y z
N LEU A 1 -26.16 -15.26 -62.63
CA LEU A 1 -25.91 -16.42 -63.53
C LEU A 1 -24.50 -16.93 -63.15
N ARG A 2 -24.22 -18.24 -63.00
CA ARG A 2 -24.00 -19.26 -64.05
C ARG A 2 -23.01 -18.75 -65.13
N LEU A 3 -21.92 -19.45 -65.48
CA LEU A 3 -21.59 -20.87 -65.26
C LEU A 3 -20.07 -21.18 -65.43
N LEU A 4 -19.64 -22.38 -64.97
CA LEU A 4 -18.34 -23.09 -65.14
C LEU A 4 -17.18 -22.72 -64.18
N GLY A 5 -16.40 -23.68 -63.63
CA GLY A 5 -16.60 -25.15 -63.55
C GLY A 5 -15.29 -25.97 -63.44
N SER A 6 -15.24 -26.98 -62.55
CA SER A 6 -14.11 -27.94 -62.31
C SER A 6 -12.87 -27.32 -61.61
N PHE A 7 -12.32 -27.73 -60.44
CA PHE A 7 -12.34 -28.97 -59.63
C PHE A 7 -11.72 -30.19 -60.34
N VAL A 8 -10.67 -30.88 -59.83
CA VAL A 8 -10.59 -31.83 -58.68
C VAL A 8 -9.09 -32.20 -58.47
N ILE A 9 -8.46 -32.58 -57.33
CA ILE A 9 -8.61 -32.48 -55.85
C ILE A 9 -7.24 -32.86 -55.20
N GLY A 10 -6.96 -32.45 -53.95
CA GLY A 10 -5.99 -33.12 -53.04
C GLY A 10 -4.72 -32.34 -52.68
N SER A 11 -4.25 -32.14 -51.43
CA SER A 11 -4.74 -32.23 -50.04
C SER A 11 -3.49 -32.44 -49.15
N GLY A 12 -3.14 -31.49 -48.28
CA GLY A 12 -1.99 -31.63 -47.35
C GLY A 12 -1.67 -30.32 -46.63
N ILE A 13 -1.70 -30.31 -45.29
CA ILE A 13 -1.69 -29.09 -44.47
C ILE A 13 -0.47 -29.04 -43.54
N SER A 14 0.30 -27.94 -43.56
CA SER A 14 0.95 -27.35 -42.36
C SER A 14 1.60 -25.98 -42.65
N LYS A 15 1.85 -25.21 -41.58
CA LYS A 15 2.44 -23.84 -41.49
C LYS A 15 3.06 -23.69 -40.08
N PRO A 16 3.87 -22.66 -39.76
CA PRO A 16 4.83 -21.88 -40.56
C PRO A 16 6.18 -21.66 -39.79
N SER A 17 6.91 -20.56 -40.06
CA SER A 17 8.10 -20.04 -39.32
C SER A 17 9.45 -20.69 -39.70
N PRO A 18 10.62 -20.01 -39.59
CA PRO A 18 10.87 -18.66 -39.05
C PRO A 18 11.48 -17.64 -40.05
N TYR A 19 11.58 -16.38 -39.62
CA TYR A 19 12.49 -15.37 -40.18
C TYR A 19 13.48 -14.92 -39.10
N GLN A 20 14.77 -14.96 -39.41
CA GLN A 20 15.85 -14.44 -38.57
C GLN A 20 16.26 -13.05 -39.04
N LEU A 21 16.65 -12.17 -38.11
CA LEU A 21 17.31 -10.90 -38.45
C LEU A 21 18.85 -11.08 -38.44
N PRO A 22 19.58 -10.48 -39.38
CA PRO A 22 21.02 -10.68 -39.51
C PRO A 22 21.83 -9.84 -38.51
N VAL A 23 22.95 -10.40 -38.05
CA VAL A 23 23.98 -9.68 -37.28
C VAL A 23 24.94 -8.99 -38.24
N PHE A 24 25.29 -7.73 -37.97
CA PHE A 24 26.40 -7.03 -38.64
C PHE A 24 27.44 -6.58 -37.61
N SER A 25 28.70 -6.50 -38.04
CA SER A 25 29.85 -6.18 -37.19
C SER A 25 30.88 -5.34 -37.95
N GLY A 26 31.61 -4.47 -37.24
CA GLY A 26 32.86 -3.88 -37.75
C GLY A 26 33.04 -2.36 -37.58
N LEU A 27 34.11 -2.01 -36.84
CA LEU A 27 35.07 -0.93 -37.15
C LEU A 27 34.63 0.56 -37.10
N THR A 28 34.69 1.11 -35.88
CA THR A 28 35.57 2.23 -35.49
C THR A 28 35.79 3.43 -36.43
N HIS A 29 35.53 4.65 -35.92
CA HIS A 29 36.52 5.74 -35.95
C HIS A 29 36.34 6.73 -34.79
N ASN A 30 37.42 7.39 -34.35
CA ASN A 30 37.42 8.35 -33.24
C ASN A 30 36.99 9.76 -33.67
N LEU A 31 36.39 10.52 -32.75
CA LEU A 31 36.66 11.95 -32.53
C LEU A 31 36.23 12.37 -31.10
N SER A 32 36.76 13.49 -30.61
CA SER A 32 36.52 14.06 -29.27
C SER A 32 35.20 14.88 -29.22
N GLU A 33 34.70 15.43 -28.11
CA GLU A 33 35.35 15.81 -26.84
C GLU A 33 34.35 16.04 -25.68
N GLY A 34 34.84 15.97 -24.44
CA GLY A 34 34.37 16.74 -23.27
C GLY A 34 32.91 16.70 -22.79
N LEU A 35 32.63 15.91 -21.74
CA LEU A 35 31.93 16.33 -20.49
C LEU A 35 31.71 15.14 -19.53
N GLY A 36 31.60 15.41 -18.21
CA GLY A 36 31.11 14.46 -17.21
C GLY A 36 32.13 13.48 -16.59
N LYS A 37 32.78 13.88 -15.49
CA LYS A 37 33.46 12.93 -14.58
C LYS A 37 32.43 12.12 -13.78
N CYS A 38 31.91 11.05 -14.37
CA CYS A 38 31.09 10.07 -13.65
C CYS A 38 31.99 9.09 -12.89
N VAL A 39 31.90 9.06 -11.56
CA VAL A 39 32.73 8.17 -10.71
C VAL A 39 32.18 6.74 -10.80
N LYS A 40 32.69 5.97 -11.76
CA LYS A 40 32.50 4.52 -11.78
C LYS A 40 33.36 3.89 -10.69
N MET A 41 32.74 3.47 -9.59
CA MET A 41 33.34 2.44 -8.75
C MET A 41 33.38 1.12 -9.53
N SER A 42 34.53 0.48 -9.56
CA SER A 42 34.85 -0.64 -10.44
C SER A 42 34.54 -2.00 -9.82
N ASN A 43 34.03 -2.91 -10.64
CA ASN A 43 34.05 -4.37 -10.50
C ASN A 43 33.61 -4.94 -9.14
N ALA A 44 32.37 -5.45 -9.10
CA ALA A 44 32.03 -6.51 -8.15
C ALA A 44 32.74 -7.81 -8.57
N GLU A 45 33.58 -8.37 -7.70
CA GLU A 45 34.06 -9.74 -7.87
C GLU A 45 32.94 -10.71 -7.47
N THR A 46 32.58 -11.63 -8.37
CA THR A 46 31.53 -12.62 -8.14
C THR A 46 32.01 -13.72 -7.21
N ILE A 47 32.07 -13.44 -5.91
CA ILE A 47 32.30 -14.47 -4.89
C ILE A 47 31.05 -15.35 -4.82
N SER A 48 31.12 -16.54 -5.43
CA SER A 48 30.12 -17.60 -5.31
C SER A 48 30.21 -18.27 -3.93
N GLY A 49 29.92 -17.50 -2.87
CA GLY A 49 29.84 -17.99 -1.50
C GLY A 49 28.52 -18.69 -1.22
N GLU A 50 28.57 -19.78 -0.47
CA GLU A 50 27.36 -20.41 0.08
C GLU A 50 26.70 -19.41 1.04
N ARG A 51 25.39 -19.14 0.85
CA ARG A 51 24.66 -18.18 1.67
C ARG A 51 24.34 -18.79 3.03
N ASN A 52 25.26 -18.59 3.99
CA ASN A 52 25.09 -18.96 5.40
C ASN A 52 23.70 -18.56 5.93
N SER A 53 23.11 -19.43 6.74
CA SER A 53 21.80 -19.22 7.36
C SER A 53 21.88 -18.35 8.62
N GLU A 54 22.53 -17.20 8.51
CA GLU A 54 22.57 -16.18 9.55
C GLU A 54 21.28 -15.34 9.53
N GLY A 55 20.98 -14.67 10.65
CA GLY A 55 19.67 -14.06 10.91
C GLY A 55 19.42 -12.75 10.17
N MET A 56 18.45 -11.98 10.67
CA MET A 56 18.31 -10.59 10.27
C MET A 56 19.50 -9.78 10.78
N ILE A 57 20.07 -8.93 9.92
CA ILE A 57 21.18 -8.03 10.25
C ILE A 57 20.71 -6.60 10.01
N PHE A 58 20.99 -5.70 10.95
CA PHE A 58 20.74 -4.26 10.81
C PHE A 58 22.04 -3.49 11.07
N GLU A 59 22.46 -2.70 10.09
CA GLU A 59 23.69 -1.90 10.12
C GLU A 59 23.35 -0.42 10.07
N ILE A 60 23.81 0.36 11.07
CA ILE A 60 23.71 1.82 11.06
C ILE A 60 24.99 2.37 10.43
N LEU A 61 24.91 2.82 9.18
CA LEU A 61 26.03 3.30 8.37
C LEU A 61 26.46 4.73 8.77
N LYS A 62 25.50 5.58 9.18
CA LYS A 62 25.74 6.96 9.64
C LYS A 62 24.61 7.42 10.56
N LYS A 63 24.93 7.77 11.82
CA LYS A 63 24.02 8.51 12.72
C LYS A 63 24.11 10.02 12.43
N ALA A 64 22.98 10.71 12.51
CA ALA A 64 22.89 12.16 12.31
C ALA A 64 23.15 12.94 13.61
N VAL A 65 24.44 13.06 14.00
CA VAL A 65 24.92 13.75 15.22
C VAL A 65 24.64 12.99 16.53
N ASN A 66 25.44 13.28 17.57
CA ASN A 66 25.23 12.80 18.94
C ASN A 66 24.13 13.65 19.62
N GLY A 67 22.87 13.41 19.25
CA GLY A 67 21.68 13.99 19.88
C GLY A 67 20.65 12.88 20.18
N THR A 68 19.71 13.14 21.08
CA THR A 68 18.87 12.11 21.70
C THR A 68 17.69 11.63 20.84
N SER A 69 17.55 12.17 19.62
CA SER A 69 16.72 11.58 18.57
C SER A 69 17.24 12.10 17.22
N ALA A 70 17.65 11.20 16.33
CA ALA A 70 18.41 11.56 15.15
C ALA A 70 18.14 10.63 13.97
N ALA A 71 18.09 11.18 12.75
CA ALA A 71 17.95 10.41 11.52
C ALA A 71 19.11 9.38 11.36
N ARG A 72 18.76 8.14 11.01
CA ARG A 72 19.72 7.04 10.84
C ARG A 72 19.76 6.59 9.39
N LEU A 73 20.94 6.69 8.77
CA LEU A 73 21.22 6.05 7.48
C LEU A 73 21.75 4.64 7.77
N GLY A 74 21.13 3.62 7.18
CA GLY A 74 21.45 2.23 7.50
C GLY A 74 21.03 1.23 6.43
N ARG A 75 21.13 -0.05 6.78
CA ARG A 75 20.72 -1.18 5.94
C ARG A 75 20.10 -2.28 6.80
N LEU A 76 18.93 -2.74 6.41
CA LEU A 76 18.23 -3.88 6.99
C LEU A 76 18.30 -5.06 6.01
N SER A 77 19.04 -6.11 6.37
CA SER A 77 19.23 -7.32 5.57
C SER A 77 18.45 -8.48 6.16
N LEU A 78 17.61 -9.13 5.34
CA LEU A 78 16.79 -10.28 5.73
C LEU A 78 17.21 -11.54 4.95
N PRO A 79 17.16 -12.74 5.55
CA PRO A 79 17.59 -13.98 4.90
C PRO A 79 16.86 -14.22 3.56
N LYS A 80 17.64 -14.39 2.48
CA LYS A 80 17.17 -14.57 1.10
C LYS A 80 16.38 -13.40 0.48
N ARG A 81 16.36 -12.21 1.09
CA ARG A 81 15.71 -11.00 0.53
C ARG A 81 16.74 -10.00 -0.01
N ASN A 82 16.25 -9.01 -0.75
CA ASN A 82 17.04 -7.84 -1.11
C ASN A 82 17.25 -6.96 0.14
N PRO A 83 18.45 -6.39 0.36
CA PRO A 83 18.66 -5.43 1.45
C PRO A 83 17.76 -4.21 1.32
N ILE A 84 17.22 -3.75 2.45
CA ILE A 84 16.41 -2.54 2.56
C ILE A 84 17.31 -1.42 3.08
N GLU A 85 17.79 -0.56 2.18
CA GLU A 85 18.53 0.66 2.56
C GLU A 85 17.59 1.61 3.33
N THR A 86 17.98 2.07 4.53
CA THR A 86 17.16 2.90 5.43
C THR A 86 17.65 4.36 5.47
N PRO A 87 16.78 5.38 5.61
CA PRO A 87 15.33 5.29 5.75
C PRO A 87 14.60 4.78 4.49
N ASN A 88 13.46 4.09 4.67
CA ASN A 88 12.64 3.53 3.58
C ASN A 88 11.15 3.39 3.94
N TYR A 89 10.34 2.82 3.04
CA TYR A 89 8.94 2.48 3.32
C TYR A 89 8.59 1.01 3.04
N ILE A 90 7.48 0.58 3.62
CA ILE A 90 6.81 -0.70 3.33
C ILE A 90 5.46 -0.42 2.68
N ALA A 91 5.16 -1.10 1.57
CA ALA A 91 3.86 -0.99 0.92
C ALA A 91 2.78 -1.70 1.76
N VAL A 92 1.67 -1.03 2.03
CA VAL A 92 0.54 -1.65 2.74
C VAL A 92 -0.28 -2.47 1.75
N ALA A 93 -0.15 -3.79 1.84
CA ALA A 93 -0.93 -4.74 1.06
C ALA A 93 -2.32 -4.98 1.67
N SER A 94 -3.24 -5.50 0.88
CA SER A 94 -4.48 -6.09 1.37
C SER A 94 -4.62 -7.51 0.84
N ARG A 95 -4.95 -8.45 1.72
CA ARG A 95 -5.04 -9.90 1.44
C ARG A 95 -3.80 -10.48 0.76
N GLY A 96 -2.63 -9.94 1.09
CA GLY A 96 -1.34 -10.37 0.57
C GLY A 96 -0.82 -9.62 -0.67
N VAL A 97 -1.62 -8.78 -1.33
CA VAL A 97 -1.22 -8.09 -2.57
C VAL A 97 -1.27 -6.57 -2.41
N VAL A 98 -0.30 -5.86 -3.00
CA VAL A 98 -0.32 -4.38 -3.07
C VAL A 98 -1.52 -3.95 -3.93
N PRO A 99 -2.37 -2.99 -3.51
CA PRO A 99 -3.58 -2.65 -4.25
C PRO A 99 -3.32 -2.33 -5.73
N HIS A 100 -4.20 -2.84 -6.59
CA HIS A 100 -4.21 -2.64 -8.05
C HIS A 100 -2.95 -3.09 -8.83
N VAL A 101 -1.91 -3.63 -8.20
CA VAL A 101 -0.67 -4.08 -8.85
C VAL A 101 -0.46 -5.58 -8.62
N THR A 102 -0.44 -6.36 -9.69
CA THR A 102 -0.14 -7.79 -9.64
C THR A 102 1.36 -8.03 -9.40
N PRO A 103 1.79 -9.15 -8.76
CA PRO A 103 3.19 -9.31 -8.35
C PRO A 103 4.23 -9.26 -9.47
N ASP A 104 3.88 -9.68 -10.68
CA ASP A 104 4.70 -9.57 -11.89
C ASP A 104 4.91 -8.10 -12.33
N ASN A 105 3.87 -7.26 -12.24
CA ASN A 105 3.98 -5.83 -12.46
C ASN A 105 4.67 -5.12 -11.28
N LEU A 106 4.57 -5.66 -10.07
CA LEU A 106 5.27 -5.16 -8.89
C LEU A 106 6.79 -5.30 -9.05
N GLU A 107 7.26 -6.47 -9.45
CA GLU A 107 8.67 -6.77 -9.74
C GLU A 107 9.21 -5.95 -10.92
N LYS A 108 8.41 -5.85 -11.99
CA LYS A 108 8.84 -5.26 -13.26
C LYS A 108 8.79 -3.72 -13.29
N HIS A 109 7.89 -3.10 -12.52
CA HIS A 109 7.57 -1.66 -12.65
C HIS A 109 7.61 -0.89 -11.32
N THR A 110 8.04 -1.49 -10.21
CA THR A 110 8.30 -0.79 -8.94
C THR A 110 9.65 -1.22 -8.34
N SER A 111 10.07 -0.59 -7.24
CA SER A 111 11.24 -1.04 -6.45
C SER A 111 10.89 -1.23 -4.97
N ILE A 112 9.65 -1.63 -4.69
CA ILE A 112 9.13 -1.87 -3.34
C ILE A 112 9.86 -3.06 -2.70
N SER A 113 10.57 -2.81 -1.59
CA SER A 113 11.41 -3.84 -0.95
C SER A 113 10.65 -4.76 0.01
N ALA A 114 9.46 -4.37 0.48
CA ALA A 114 8.66 -5.14 1.43
C ALA A 114 7.15 -4.83 1.36
N ALA A 115 6.31 -5.79 1.77
CA ALA A 115 4.88 -5.59 2.00
C ALA A 115 4.46 -5.86 3.46
N TYR A 116 3.59 -4.99 3.97
CA TYR A 116 2.91 -5.13 5.24
C TYR A 116 1.57 -5.84 5.02
N MET A 117 1.30 -6.87 5.82
CA MET A 117 0.09 -7.69 5.77
C MET A 117 -0.50 -7.84 7.17
N ALA A 118 -1.82 -8.02 7.25
CA ALA A 118 -2.55 -8.22 8.49
C ALA A 118 -3.17 -9.62 8.53
N LEU A 119 -3.09 -10.31 9.68
CA LEU A 119 -3.73 -11.61 9.83
C LEU A 119 -5.26 -11.53 9.66
N GLU A 120 -5.89 -10.42 10.07
CA GLU A 120 -7.33 -10.18 9.88
C GLU A 120 -7.80 -10.18 8.41
N ASP A 121 -6.88 -10.08 7.44
CA ASP A 121 -7.17 -10.19 6.01
C ASP A 121 -7.21 -11.63 5.47
N PHE A 122 -6.79 -12.62 6.27
CA PHE A 122 -6.72 -14.03 5.87
C PHE A 122 -7.61 -14.98 6.69
N ILE A 123 -8.13 -14.55 7.84
CA ILE A 123 -8.85 -15.41 8.81
C ILE A 123 -10.39 -15.26 8.76
N GLU A 124 -10.95 -14.92 7.60
CA GLU A 124 -12.40 -14.79 7.38
C GLU A 124 -13.13 -16.15 7.28
N LYS A 125 -12.37 -17.24 7.13
CA LYS A 125 -12.84 -18.64 7.08
C LYS A 125 -12.24 -19.45 8.22
N LYS A 126 -12.97 -20.47 8.68
CA LYS A 126 -12.52 -21.42 9.73
C LYS A 126 -11.22 -22.16 9.35
N ASN A 127 -11.10 -22.56 8.08
CA ASN A 127 -9.90 -23.17 7.52
C ASN A 127 -9.39 -22.23 6.40
N PRO A 128 -8.55 -21.23 6.73
CA PRO A 128 -8.12 -20.23 5.76
C PRO A 128 -6.99 -20.75 4.86
N SER A 129 -7.10 -20.50 3.55
CA SER A 129 -6.18 -21.05 2.54
C SER A 129 -4.71 -20.64 2.72
N ALA A 130 -4.45 -19.48 3.34
CA ALA A 130 -3.09 -19.03 3.66
C ALA A 130 -2.39 -19.91 4.70
N LEU A 131 -3.13 -20.51 5.64
CA LEU A 131 -2.59 -21.43 6.66
C LEU A 131 -2.47 -22.88 6.14
N SER A 132 -3.00 -23.19 4.96
CA SER A 132 -3.05 -24.56 4.42
C SER A 132 -2.34 -24.71 3.06
N ILE A 133 -1.59 -23.71 2.60
CA ILE A 133 -0.89 -23.77 1.31
C ILE A 133 0.38 -24.65 1.42
N PRO A 134 0.60 -25.60 0.49
CA PRO A 134 1.89 -26.28 0.36
C PRO A 134 2.96 -25.27 -0.08
N SER A 135 3.99 -25.06 0.74
CA SER A 135 5.11 -24.15 0.45
C SER A 135 6.40 -24.95 0.26
N PRO A 136 6.97 -25.04 -0.95
CA PRO A 136 8.21 -25.78 -1.17
C PRO A 136 9.39 -25.14 -0.41
N ASP A 137 9.44 -23.81 -0.37
CA ASP A 137 10.49 -23.02 0.30
C ASP A 137 10.32 -22.88 1.81
N LYS A 138 9.31 -23.54 2.39
CA LYS A 138 8.93 -23.49 3.82
C LYS A 138 8.59 -22.07 4.33
N LYS A 139 8.11 -21.19 3.44
CA LYS A 139 7.69 -19.80 3.72
C LYS A 139 6.25 -19.56 3.20
N PRO A 140 5.21 -20.13 3.84
CA PRO A 140 3.85 -20.16 3.28
C PRO A 140 3.21 -18.81 2.96
N LEU A 141 3.48 -17.75 3.74
CA LEU A 141 2.92 -16.42 3.43
C LEU A 141 3.43 -15.85 2.11
N HIS A 142 4.72 -16.06 1.81
CA HIS A 142 5.35 -15.63 0.57
C HIS A 142 4.80 -16.42 -0.62
N THR A 143 4.69 -17.75 -0.48
CA THR A 143 4.04 -18.63 -1.48
C THR A 143 2.55 -18.27 -1.70
N PHE A 144 1.81 -17.89 -0.66
CA PHE A 144 0.38 -17.53 -0.78
C PHE A 144 0.15 -16.17 -1.46
N SER A 145 1.03 -15.21 -1.19
CA SER A 145 0.95 -13.86 -1.76
C SER A 145 1.55 -13.74 -3.16
N CYS A 146 2.29 -14.77 -3.61
CA CYS A 146 3.04 -14.79 -4.87
C CYS A 146 3.97 -13.58 -5.05
N LEU A 147 4.50 -13.03 -3.95
CA LEU A 147 5.42 -11.88 -4.03
C LEU A 147 6.78 -12.27 -4.64
N PRO A 148 7.53 -11.31 -5.22
CA PRO A 148 8.87 -11.57 -5.74
C PRO A 148 9.81 -12.09 -4.67
N GLU A 149 10.75 -12.99 -5.00
CA GLU A 149 11.64 -13.63 -4.02
C GLU A 149 12.46 -12.64 -3.18
N GLY A 150 12.94 -11.56 -3.81
CA GLY A 150 13.71 -10.52 -3.15
C GLY A 150 12.90 -9.61 -2.22
N MET A 151 11.58 -9.71 -2.19
CA MET A 151 10.69 -8.82 -1.44
C MET A 151 10.31 -9.40 -0.08
N ALA A 152 10.49 -8.64 0.99
CA ALA A 152 10.24 -9.10 2.36
C ALA A 152 8.75 -9.07 2.74
N THR A 153 8.35 -10.05 3.56
CA THR A 153 6.99 -10.16 4.12
C THR A 153 6.95 -9.72 5.59
N VAL A 154 6.12 -8.74 5.90
CA VAL A 154 5.85 -8.27 7.27
C VAL A 154 4.42 -8.61 7.65
N LEU A 155 4.22 -9.37 8.73
CA LEU A 155 2.91 -9.78 9.22
C LEU A 155 2.61 -9.17 10.59
N ALA A 156 1.48 -8.47 10.70
CA ALA A 156 0.92 -7.95 11.93
C ALA A 156 -0.46 -8.59 12.23
N PRO A 157 -1.03 -8.43 13.44
CA PRO A 157 -2.38 -8.92 13.74
C PRO A 157 -3.49 -8.17 12.98
N ARG A 158 -3.40 -6.83 12.91
CA ARG A 158 -4.40 -5.92 12.32
C ARG A 158 -3.83 -5.12 11.16
N ARG A 159 -4.68 -4.50 10.34
CA ARG A 159 -4.30 -3.59 9.24
C ARG A 159 -3.59 -2.33 9.77
N CYS A 160 -2.87 -1.64 8.89
CA CYS A 160 -2.36 -0.29 9.11
C CYS A 160 -2.94 0.64 8.04
N PRO A 161 -3.82 1.62 8.38
CA PRO A 161 -4.39 1.87 9.71
C PRO A 161 -5.30 0.72 10.18
N ALA A 162 -5.38 0.51 11.48
CA ALA A 162 -6.25 -0.49 12.07
C ALA A 162 -7.72 -0.03 12.02
N ILE A 163 -8.64 -0.96 11.76
CA ILE A 163 -10.08 -0.67 11.77
C ILE A 163 -10.57 -0.59 13.22
N LYS A 164 -11.39 0.43 13.50
CA LYS A 164 -12.05 0.64 14.78
C LYS A 164 -13.06 -0.48 15.04
N THR A 165 -13.16 -0.96 16.27
CA THR A 165 -14.03 -2.09 16.62
C THR A 165 -15.07 -1.68 17.66
N PRO A 166 -16.33 -2.15 17.55
CA PRO A 166 -17.39 -1.79 18.49
C PRO A 166 -17.17 -2.43 19.88
N VAL A 167 -16.38 -3.51 19.93
CA VAL A 167 -15.93 -4.17 21.14
C VAL A 167 -14.43 -3.90 21.31
N GLY A 168 -14.00 -3.61 22.53
CA GLY A 168 -12.59 -3.45 22.89
C GLY A 168 -11.88 -4.79 23.13
N ASN A 169 -10.56 -4.72 23.28
CA ASN A 169 -9.72 -5.91 23.49
C ASN A 169 -9.93 -6.52 24.89
N GLY A 170 -9.93 -7.86 24.96
CA GLY A 170 -10.06 -8.64 26.19
C GLY A 170 -8.72 -9.14 26.71
N ALA A 171 -8.72 -9.95 27.79
CA ALA A 171 -7.49 -10.39 28.44
C ALA A 171 -6.52 -11.13 27.50
N ASN A 172 -7.01 -12.09 26.70
CA ASN A 172 -6.17 -12.92 25.81
C ASN A 172 -6.57 -12.77 24.33
N PHE A 173 -7.27 -11.70 23.96
CA PHE A 173 -7.74 -11.48 22.60
C PHE A 173 -7.84 -10.00 22.21
N MET A 174 -7.61 -9.74 20.92
CA MET A 174 -7.92 -8.47 20.28
C MET A 174 -9.14 -8.59 19.37
N ALA A 175 -9.88 -7.49 19.23
CA ALA A 175 -10.96 -7.36 18.27
C ALA A 175 -10.39 -6.98 16.90
N VAL A 176 -10.82 -7.70 15.85
CA VAL A 176 -10.35 -7.56 14.46
C VAL A 176 -11.53 -7.51 13.48
N PHE A 177 -11.32 -6.94 12.29
CA PHE A 177 -12.32 -6.84 11.23
C PHE A 177 -11.92 -7.62 9.97
N THR A 178 -12.44 -8.84 9.88
CA THR A 178 -12.37 -9.68 8.68
C THR A 178 -13.42 -9.24 7.65
N SER A 179 -13.33 -9.74 6.42
CA SER A 179 -14.36 -9.42 5.41
C SER A 179 -15.73 -10.10 5.63
N THR A 180 -15.84 -11.00 6.62
CA THR A 180 -17.12 -11.54 7.09
C THR A 180 -17.64 -10.83 8.34
N GLY A 181 -16.92 -9.83 8.85
CA GLY A 181 -17.31 -8.98 9.99
C GLY A 181 -16.29 -8.98 11.13
N PHE A 182 -16.72 -8.45 12.27
CA PHE A 182 -15.92 -8.45 13.49
C PHE A 182 -15.79 -9.85 14.08
N ARG A 183 -14.59 -10.18 14.55
CA ARG A 183 -14.34 -11.36 15.40
C ARG A 183 -13.27 -11.05 16.43
N ASN A 184 -13.14 -11.94 17.41
CA ASN A 184 -11.97 -11.95 18.28
C ASN A 184 -10.86 -12.80 17.61
N LEU A 185 -9.63 -12.35 17.77
CA LEU A 185 -8.39 -13.07 17.46
C LEU A 185 -7.63 -13.24 18.77
N THR A 186 -7.36 -14.48 19.19
CA THR A 186 -6.60 -14.72 20.43
C THR A 186 -5.09 -14.56 20.20
N THR A 187 -4.32 -14.31 21.28
CA THR A 187 -2.86 -14.27 21.21
C THR A 187 -2.28 -15.59 20.72
N ASP A 188 -2.83 -16.73 21.14
CA ASP A 188 -2.42 -18.05 20.68
C ASP A 188 -2.79 -18.35 19.22
N GLU A 189 -3.96 -17.89 18.75
CA GLU A 189 -4.34 -18.02 17.33
C GLU A 189 -3.43 -17.17 16.44
N TYR A 190 -3.08 -15.96 16.87
CA TYR A 190 -2.08 -15.13 16.19
C TYR A 190 -0.70 -15.80 16.18
N SER A 191 -0.24 -16.30 17.34
CA SER A 191 1.07 -16.96 17.48
C SER A 191 1.19 -18.19 16.58
N ALA A 192 0.20 -19.09 16.63
CA ALA A 192 0.17 -20.30 15.80
C ALA A 192 0.08 -19.97 14.30
N ALA A 193 -0.61 -18.88 13.94
CA ALA A 193 -0.63 -18.39 12.56
C ALA A 193 0.75 -17.87 12.12
N VAL A 194 1.52 -17.18 12.98
CA VAL A 194 2.90 -16.77 12.67
C VAL A 194 3.83 -17.99 12.52
N GLU A 195 3.76 -18.96 13.44
CA GLU A 195 4.52 -20.22 13.39
C GLU A 195 4.24 -21.02 12.08
N THR A 196 3.00 -20.91 11.57
CA THR A 196 2.57 -21.55 10.31
C THR A 196 2.97 -20.74 9.07
N LEU A 197 2.70 -19.43 9.05
CA LEU A 197 2.89 -18.55 7.89
C LEU A 197 4.35 -18.21 7.61
N LYS A 198 5.18 -18.20 8.68
CA LYS A 198 6.63 -17.93 8.64
C LYS A 198 6.97 -16.66 7.85
N PRO A 199 6.43 -15.48 8.21
CA PRO A 199 6.81 -14.21 7.60
C PRO A 199 8.32 -13.96 7.77
N ASP A 200 8.86 -12.94 7.11
CA ASP A 200 10.27 -12.54 7.31
C ASP A 200 10.40 -11.61 8.53
N ILE A 201 9.36 -10.80 8.79
CA ILE A 201 9.15 -10.07 10.04
C ILE A 201 7.75 -10.36 10.59
N ALA A 202 7.65 -10.69 11.87
CA ALA A 202 6.39 -10.75 12.63
C ALA A 202 6.34 -9.63 13.66
N ILE A 203 5.22 -8.90 13.72
CA ILE A 203 5.01 -7.82 14.71
C ILE A 203 4.24 -8.38 15.91
N GLY A 204 4.75 -8.15 17.12
CA GLY A 204 4.15 -8.68 18.34
C GLY A 204 2.70 -8.19 18.56
N PRO A 205 1.86 -8.99 19.24
CA PRO A 205 0.49 -8.61 19.58
C PRO A 205 0.46 -7.38 20.50
N ALA A 206 -0.33 -6.37 20.14
CA ALA A 206 -0.41 -5.09 20.84
C ALA A 206 -1.86 -4.72 21.19
N ASP A 207 -2.11 -4.29 22.44
CA ASP A 207 -3.40 -3.70 22.79
C ASP A 207 -3.46 -2.25 22.29
N LEU A 208 -4.23 -2.04 21.22
CA LEU A 208 -4.34 -0.77 20.51
C LEU A 208 -5.74 -0.18 20.66
N PHE A 209 -5.84 1.15 20.55
CA PHE A 209 -7.12 1.85 20.57
C PHE A 209 -8.10 1.28 19.52
N HIS A 210 -9.36 1.17 19.95
CA HIS A 210 -10.49 0.77 19.10
C HIS A 210 -11.47 1.95 18.85
N THR A 211 -11.31 3.05 19.59
CA THR A 211 -12.15 4.25 19.55
C THR A 211 -11.49 5.40 18.78
N SER A 212 -12.29 6.39 18.36
CA SER A 212 -11.78 7.67 17.81
C SER A 212 -11.17 8.60 18.87
N THR A 213 -11.50 8.38 20.14
CA THR A 213 -11.07 9.19 21.28
C THR A 213 -10.01 8.46 22.10
N MET A 214 -9.04 9.21 22.65
CA MET A 214 -8.07 8.66 23.59
C MET A 214 -8.79 8.10 24.83
N PRO A 215 -8.45 6.88 25.29
CA PRO A 215 -8.97 6.33 26.53
C PRO A 215 -8.55 7.12 27.77
N VAL A 216 -9.35 7.01 28.83
CA VAL A 216 -8.97 7.50 30.18
C VAL A 216 -7.70 6.80 30.70
N PRO A 217 -6.85 7.44 31.53
CA PRO A 217 -5.54 6.88 31.93
C PRO A 217 -5.59 5.46 32.50
N LYS A 218 -6.62 5.10 33.28
CA LYS A 218 -6.81 3.72 33.79
C LYS A 218 -6.97 2.65 32.70
N LYS A 219 -7.35 3.02 31.49
CA LYS A 219 -7.35 2.12 30.32
C LYS A 219 -5.98 2.10 29.65
N LEU A 220 -5.26 3.23 29.60
CA LEU A 220 -3.92 3.30 29.01
C LEU A 220 -2.92 2.40 29.77
N VAL A 221 -2.92 2.46 31.11
CA VAL A 221 -2.15 1.55 31.97
C VAL A 221 -2.44 0.09 31.61
N ARG A 222 -3.73 -0.28 31.58
CA ARG A 222 -4.15 -1.65 31.27
C ARG A 222 -3.82 -2.13 29.86
N MET A 223 -3.62 -1.21 28.91
CA MET A 223 -3.16 -1.56 27.57
C MET A 223 -1.65 -1.84 27.54
N ALA A 224 -0.86 -1.14 28.36
CA ALA A 224 0.55 -1.46 28.59
C ALA A 224 0.71 -2.80 29.31
N GLU A 225 0.09 -2.96 30.50
CA GLU A 225 0.04 -4.23 31.28
C GLU A 225 -0.25 -5.43 30.37
N ARG A 226 -1.31 -5.32 29.55
CA ARG A 226 -1.73 -6.40 28.64
C ARG A 226 -0.79 -6.63 27.47
N THR A 227 -0.14 -5.59 26.96
CA THR A 227 0.82 -5.75 25.85
C THR A 227 2.10 -6.44 26.33
N GLU A 228 2.46 -6.25 27.60
CA GLU A 228 3.50 -7.03 28.30
C GLU A 228 3.06 -8.50 28.44
N GLU A 229 1.89 -8.78 29.04
CA GLU A 229 1.27 -10.13 29.12
C GLU A 229 1.24 -10.84 27.75
N TRP A 230 0.92 -10.10 26.68
CA TRP A 230 0.83 -10.61 25.32
C TRP A 230 2.19 -10.83 24.67
N THR A 231 3.19 -10.02 25.01
CA THR A 231 4.58 -10.18 24.55
C THR A 231 5.18 -11.45 25.13
N ASP A 232 5.01 -11.71 26.42
CA ASP A 232 5.44 -12.95 27.08
C ASP A 232 4.70 -14.19 26.52
N SER A 233 3.39 -14.08 26.30
CA SER A 233 2.57 -15.13 25.68
C SER A 233 3.03 -15.47 24.25
N PHE A 234 3.42 -14.46 23.46
CA PHE A 234 3.99 -14.63 22.13
C PHE A 234 5.41 -15.23 22.19
N LEU A 235 6.24 -14.73 23.12
CA LEU A 235 7.64 -15.10 23.32
C LEU A 235 7.83 -16.15 24.42
N THR A 236 7.07 -17.24 24.41
CA THR A 236 7.44 -18.42 25.22
C THR A 236 8.74 -19.05 24.68
N PRO A 237 9.60 -19.70 25.50
CA PRO A 237 10.90 -20.23 25.04
C PRO A 237 10.79 -21.14 23.79
N ARG A 238 9.80 -22.05 23.77
CA ARG A 238 9.49 -22.90 22.61
C ARG A 238 9.15 -22.09 21.35
N ARG A 239 8.40 -20.99 21.47
CA ARG A 239 8.07 -20.11 20.34
C ARG A 239 9.31 -19.34 19.88
N ARG A 240 10.16 -18.84 20.79
CA ARG A 240 11.45 -18.19 20.45
C ARG A 240 12.32 -19.11 19.59
N GLU A 241 12.47 -20.37 19.99
CA GLU A 241 13.21 -21.40 19.23
C GLU A 241 12.59 -21.66 17.85
N ALA A 242 11.28 -21.94 17.78
CA ALA A 242 10.58 -22.22 16.53
C ALA A 242 10.59 -21.06 15.52
N LEU A 243 10.50 -19.81 15.99
CA LEU A 243 10.60 -18.60 15.16
C LEU A 243 12.03 -18.39 14.64
N LYS A 244 13.05 -18.66 15.47
CA LYS A 244 14.46 -18.61 15.10
C LYS A 244 14.82 -19.66 14.05
N GLU A 245 14.38 -20.91 14.21
CA GLU A 245 14.52 -21.96 13.19
C GLU A 245 13.79 -21.64 11.87
N ALA A 246 12.66 -20.94 11.96
CA ALA A 246 11.87 -20.52 10.80
C ALA A 246 12.44 -19.29 10.06
N GLY A 247 13.47 -18.63 10.60
CA GLY A 247 13.97 -17.36 10.06
C GLY A 247 12.91 -16.26 10.08
N VAL A 248 12.25 -16.09 11.22
CA VAL A 248 11.25 -15.04 11.48
C VAL A 248 11.84 -14.02 12.44
N SER A 249 11.93 -12.76 12.02
CA SER A 249 12.42 -11.66 12.86
C SER A 249 11.25 -11.08 13.67
N VAL A 250 11.40 -10.87 14.98
CA VAL A 250 10.30 -10.36 15.81
C VAL A 250 10.45 -8.86 16.05
N PHE A 251 9.41 -8.08 15.75
CA PHE A 251 9.37 -6.65 16.04
C PHE A 251 8.41 -6.39 17.21
N ALA A 252 8.96 -5.92 18.34
CA ALA A 252 8.20 -5.71 19.57
C ALA A 252 7.36 -4.41 19.50
N PRO A 253 6.10 -4.41 19.96
CA PRO A 253 5.24 -3.24 19.86
C PRO A 253 5.58 -2.18 20.92
N VAL A 254 5.74 -0.93 20.49
CA VAL A 254 5.73 0.26 21.34
C VAL A 254 4.40 0.96 21.14
N LEU A 255 3.59 1.09 22.20
CA LEU A 255 2.21 1.56 22.09
C LEU A 255 2.12 3.07 21.84
N ALA A 256 0.98 3.54 21.32
CA ALA A 256 0.63 4.96 21.29
C ALA A 256 0.14 5.45 22.67
N VAL A 257 1.00 5.35 23.68
CA VAL A 257 0.72 5.60 25.09
C VAL A 257 1.87 6.46 25.67
N PRO A 258 1.61 7.54 26.44
CA PRO A 258 2.68 8.37 26.99
C PRO A 258 3.71 7.57 27.80
N TYR A 259 5.00 7.90 27.65
CA TYR A 259 6.11 7.16 28.28
C TYR A 259 5.89 6.83 29.77
N PRO A 260 5.46 7.77 30.66
CA PRO A 260 5.22 7.48 32.07
C PRO A 260 4.12 6.44 32.39
N ILE A 261 3.40 5.93 31.38
CA ILE A 261 2.37 4.89 31.51
C ILE A 261 2.84 3.53 30.95
N GLN A 262 3.85 3.48 30.06
CA GLN A 262 4.38 2.23 29.48
C GLN A 262 5.88 1.99 29.76
N TRP A 263 6.48 2.73 30.71
CA TRP A 263 7.89 2.58 31.08
C TRP A 263 8.25 1.19 31.62
N GLU A 264 7.30 0.47 32.25
CA GLU A 264 7.47 -0.91 32.71
C GLU A 264 7.60 -1.85 31.51
N HIS A 265 6.65 -1.80 30.57
CA HIS A 265 6.71 -2.55 29.30
C HIS A 265 7.99 -2.24 28.49
N LEU A 266 8.36 -0.97 28.33
CA LEU A 266 9.60 -0.58 27.64
C LEU A 266 10.85 -1.12 28.35
N ARG A 267 10.84 -1.16 29.68
CA ARG A 267 11.90 -1.76 30.47
C ARG A 267 11.95 -3.27 30.31
N HIS A 268 10.82 -3.96 30.35
CA HIS A 268 10.73 -5.40 30.06
C HIS A 268 11.29 -5.75 28.67
N LEU A 269 11.01 -4.91 27.65
CA LEU A 269 11.62 -5.05 26.32
C LEU A 269 13.15 -4.91 26.30
N ALA A 270 13.72 -4.10 27.20
CA ALA A 270 15.16 -3.84 27.28
C ALA A 270 15.92 -4.81 28.21
N ASP A 271 15.31 -5.20 29.34
CA ASP A 271 15.92 -6.01 30.40
C ASP A 271 15.68 -7.53 30.19
N ASP A 272 14.45 -7.95 29.84
CA ASP A 272 14.01 -9.36 29.93
C ASP A 272 13.89 -10.08 28.57
N VAL A 273 13.46 -9.38 27.50
CA VAL A 273 13.18 -10.01 26.19
C VAL A 273 14.05 -9.50 25.04
N ILE A 274 15.07 -8.69 25.32
CA ILE A 274 15.98 -8.11 24.31
C ILE A 274 16.60 -9.16 23.37
N ASP A 275 17.10 -10.29 23.89
CA ASP A 275 17.66 -11.41 23.10
C ASP A 275 16.64 -12.14 22.22
N SER A 276 15.36 -11.82 22.37
CA SER A 276 14.21 -12.49 21.73
C SER A 276 13.46 -11.61 20.74
N ILE A 277 13.88 -10.35 20.61
CA ILE A 277 13.35 -9.36 19.67
C ILE A 277 14.44 -8.98 18.68
N SER A 278 14.02 -8.50 17.50
CA SER A 278 14.90 -8.15 16.39
C SER A 278 14.73 -6.69 15.95
N GLY A 279 13.64 -6.05 16.36
CA GLY A 279 13.28 -4.68 15.99
C GLY A 279 12.14 -4.14 16.84
N LEU A 280 11.74 -2.89 16.58
CA LEU A 280 10.63 -2.22 17.24
C LEU A 280 9.54 -1.80 16.25
N ALA A 281 8.29 -2.08 16.59
CA ALA A 281 7.09 -1.65 15.87
C ALA A 281 6.45 -0.46 16.62
N ILE A 282 6.77 0.75 16.14
CA ILE A 282 6.49 2.02 16.80
C ILE A 282 5.10 2.53 16.40
N TYR A 283 4.10 2.42 17.29
CA TYR A 283 2.76 2.98 17.03
C TYR A 283 2.66 4.48 17.29
N ASP A 284 3.59 5.07 18.04
CA ASP A 284 3.75 6.51 18.14
C ASP A 284 5.23 6.92 18.19
N VAL A 285 5.64 7.80 17.28
CA VAL A 285 7.05 8.22 17.11
C VAL A 285 7.49 9.28 18.12
N ASP A 286 6.55 9.94 18.80
CA ASP A 286 6.86 10.99 19.78
C ASP A 286 7.53 10.43 21.04
N LEU A 287 7.55 9.09 21.19
CA LEU A 287 8.23 8.32 22.24
C LEU A 287 9.68 7.97 21.89
N LEU A 288 10.14 8.22 20.65
CA LEU A 288 11.50 7.85 20.24
C LEU A 288 12.61 8.58 21.00
N PRO A 289 12.48 9.87 21.38
CA PRO A 289 13.41 10.51 22.29
C PRO A 289 13.44 9.82 23.67
N ASP A 290 12.28 9.56 24.28
CA ASP A 290 12.20 8.86 25.58
C ASP A 290 12.90 7.48 25.53
N ILE A 291 12.73 6.73 24.42
CA ILE A 291 13.37 5.43 24.23
C ILE A 291 14.90 5.56 24.11
N GLU A 292 15.37 6.57 23.37
CA GLU A 292 16.79 6.77 23.08
C GLU A 292 17.55 7.43 24.25
N ASP A 293 16.87 8.20 25.11
CA ASP A 293 17.42 8.73 26.37
C ASP A 293 17.47 7.69 27.51
N ASN A 294 16.56 6.70 27.54
CA ASN A 294 16.41 5.79 28.69
C ASN A 294 16.83 4.33 28.44
N TYR A 295 16.89 3.84 27.19
CA TYR A 295 17.05 2.41 26.89
C TYR A 295 18.06 2.12 25.75
N GLU A 296 19.36 2.33 26.01
CA GLU A 296 20.46 2.04 25.06
C GLU A 296 20.35 0.68 24.32
N PRO A 297 19.95 -0.47 24.93
CA PRO A 297 19.80 -1.73 24.19
C PRO A 297 18.83 -1.61 23.00
N LEU A 298 17.76 -0.82 23.15
CA LEU A 298 16.72 -0.60 22.15
C LEU A 298 17.15 0.39 21.04
N VAL A 299 18.21 1.19 21.26
CA VAL A 299 18.72 2.18 20.28
C VAL A 299 19.42 1.51 19.10
N SER A 300 20.01 0.34 19.34
CA SER A 300 20.65 -0.49 18.32
C SER A 300 19.66 -1.13 17.33
N LEU A 301 18.38 -1.26 17.71
CA LEU A 301 17.38 -1.98 16.94
C LEU A 301 16.81 -1.16 15.76
N PRO A 302 16.36 -1.83 14.68
CA PRO A 302 15.61 -1.19 13.61
C PRO A 302 14.21 -0.77 14.08
N ARG A 303 13.81 0.45 13.73
CA ARG A 303 12.54 1.10 14.11
C ARG A 303 11.59 1.14 12.91
N LEU A 304 10.55 0.30 12.93
CA LEU A 304 9.44 0.30 11.98
C LEU A 304 8.29 1.15 12.51
N SER A 305 8.04 2.30 11.91
CA SER A 305 6.89 3.16 12.23
C SER A 305 5.58 2.61 11.65
N LEU A 306 4.64 2.40 12.57
CA LEU A 306 3.22 2.15 12.34
C LEU A 306 2.36 3.37 12.75
N HIS A 307 2.97 4.44 13.29
CA HIS A 307 2.34 5.75 13.40
C HIS A 307 2.01 6.22 11.98
N ILE A 308 0.73 6.41 11.66
CA ILE A 308 0.24 6.65 10.30
C ILE A 308 0.65 8.06 9.83
N PRO A 309 1.58 8.23 8.85
CA PRO A 309 1.83 9.53 8.26
C PRO A 309 0.64 9.93 7.38
N VAL A 310 0.26 11.21 7.43
CA VAL A 310 -0.79 11.77 6.56
C VAL A 310 -0.23 12.57 5.38
N THR A 311 1.05 12.98 5.43
CA THR A 311 1.72 13.79 4.41
C THR A 311 3.21 13.44 4.31
N PRO A 312 3.93 13.84 3.23
CA PRO A 312 5.38 13.65 3.12
C PRO A 312 6.17 14.42 4.19
N GLN A 313 5.69 15.58 4.63
CA GLN A 313 6.25 16.32 5.76
C GLN A 313 6.18 15.49 7.06
N ALA A 314 5.09 14.76 7.27
CA ALA A 314 4.99 13.83 8.40
C ALA A 314 5.99 12.66 8.30
N ILE A 315 6.30 12.18 7.09
CA ILE A 315 7.37 11.17 6.89
C ILE A 315 8.74 11.75 7.26
N LEU A 316 9.07 12.98 6.83
CA LEU A 316 10.33 13.64 7.16
C LEU A 316 10.51 13.78 8.68
N ARG A 317 9.47 14.22 9.40
CA ARG A 317 9.47 14.27 10.87
C ARG A 317 9.70 12.90 11.52
N GLN A 318 9.07 11.83 11.00
CA GLN A 318 9.32 10.47 11.52
C GLN A 318 10.79 10.05 11.34
N ILE A 319 11.39 10.37 10.19
CA ILE A 319 12.80 10.07 9.90
C ILE A 319 13.73 10.94 10.75
N ALA A 320 13.41 12.21 11.01
CA ALA A 320 14.14 13.08 11.92
C ALA A 320 14.25 12.48 13.34
N LEU A 321 13.14 11.87 13.82
CA LEU A 321 13.06 11.12 15.09
C LEU A 321 13.72 9.71 15.04
N GLY A 322 14.46 9.40 13.97
CA GLY A 322 15.27 8.19 13.84
C GLY A 322 14.53 6.93 13.40
N VAL A 323 13.31 7.04 12.84
CA VAL A 323 12.62 5.91 12.19
C VAL A 323 13.42 5.43 10.96
N ASP A 324 13.63 4.12 10.85
CA ASP A 324 14.30 3.52 9.69
C ASP A 324 13.31 3.16 8.57
N VAL A 325 12.09 2.78 8.93
CA VAL A 325 11.13 2.25 7.97
C VAL A 325 9.71 2.71 8.33
N CYS A 326 8.97 3.29 7.38
CA CYS A 326 7.59 3.73 7.60
C CYS A 326 6.56 2.86 6.83
N THR A 327 5.39 2.59 7.41
CA THR A 327 4.21 2.25 6.58
C THR A 327 3.57 3.52 6.02
N ILE A 328 3.26 3.54 4.72
CA ILE A 328 2.69 4.73 4.04
C ILE A 328 1.29 4.46 3.42
N PRO A 329 0.26 4.15 4.23
CA PRO A 329 -1.06 3.74 3.74
C PRO A 329 -1.79 4.79 2.90
N PHE A 330 -1.42 6.09 2.99
CA PHE A 330 -2.03 7.13 2.18
C PHE A 330 -1.80 6.95 0.67
N VAL A 331 -0.72 6.27 0.25
CA VAL A 331 -0.43 6.02 -1.19
C VAL A 331 -1.58 5.27 -1.86
N ASN A 332 -2.18 4.31 -1.16
CA ASN A 332 -3.35 3.56 -1.64
C ASN A 332 -4.57 4.49 -1.77
N ALA A 333 -4.83 5.33 -0.77
CA ALA A 333 -5.98 6.25 -0.76
C ALA A 333 -5.88 7.36 -1.82
N ILE A 334 -4.69 7.92 -2.02
CA ILE A 334 -4.36 8.93 -3.04
C ILE A 334 -4.49 8.34 -4.45
N SER A 335 -4.01 7.11 -4.66
CA SER A 335 -4.17 6.39 -5.93
C SER A 335 -5.65 6.10 -6.19
N ASP A 336 -6.39 5.54 -5.20
CA ASP A 336 -7.84 5.30 -5.28
C ASP A 336 -8.65 6.59 -5.56
N ALA A 337 -8.20 7.75 -5.06
CA ALA A 337 -8.82 9.07 -5.29
C ALA A 337 -8.54 9.67 -6.70
N GLY A 338 -7.57 9.11 -7.45
CA GLY A 338 -7.20 9.62 -8.78
C GLY A 338 -6.08 10.66 -8.81
N VAL A 339 -5.34 10.82 -7.71
CA VAL A 339 -4.26 11.82 -7.61
C VAL A 339 -2.92 11.19 -7.97
N ALA A 340 -2.15 11.88 -8.82
CA ALA A 340 -0.75 11.57 -9.10
C ALA A 340 0.16 12.47 -8.24
N LEU A 341 1.00 11.87 -7.39
CA LEU A 341 1.97 12.61 -6.56
C LEU A 341 3.03 13.30 -7.43
N SER A 342 3.50 14.48 -7.03
CA SER A 342 4.38 15.37 -7.82
C SER A 342 5.57 15.96 -7.06
N PHE A 343 5.71 15.69 -5.76
CA PHE A 343 6.83 16.21 -4.96
C PHE A 343 8.14 15.44 -5.19
N THR A 344 9.26 16.08 -4.81
CA THR A 344 10.62 15.52 -4.90
C THR A 344 11.44 15.92 -3.68
N PHE A 345 12.43 15.10 -3.29
CA PHE A 345 13.38 15.44 -2.24
C PHE A 345 14.82 15.17 -2.72
N PRO A 346 15.80 16.07 -2.44
CA PRO A 346 15.60 17.43 -1.94
C PRO A 346 14.81 18.30 -2.96
N PRO A 347 14.15 19.39 -2.53
CA PRO A 347 13.34 20.22 -3.44
C PRO A 347 14.16 20.78 -4.61
N LEU A 348 13.67 20.58 -5.84
CA LEU A 348 14.39 20.98 -7.05
C LEU A 348 14.41 22.50 -7.29
N SER A 349 13.36 23.23 -6.93
CA SER A 349 13.24 24.66 -7.24
C SER A 349 13.71 25.57 -6.11
N GLN A 350 14.10 26.79 -6.48
CA GLN A 350 14.17 27.96 -5.59
C GLN A 350 12.98 28.90 -5.91
N SER A 351 11.80 28.32 -6.11
CA SER A 351 10.56 29.05 -6.42
C SER A 351 9.99 29.66 -5.14
N ASP A 352 9.71 30.97 -5.14
CA ASP A 352 8.94 31.63 -4.08
C ASP A 352 7.45 31.21 -4.09
N ALA A 353 6.97 30.65 -5.21
CA ALA A 353 5.62 30.09 -5.31
C ALA A 353 5.58 28.64 -4.80
N ILE A 354 4.67 28.39 -3.86
CA ILE A 354 4.37 27.08 -3.27
C ILE A 354 3.90 26.10 -4.36
N LEU A 355 4.37 24.86 -4.29
CA LEU A 355 4.08 23.79 -5.23
C LEU A 355 3.15 22.72 -4.62
N PRO A 356 2.23 22.13 -5.41
CA PRO A 356 1.35 21.09 -4.91
C PRO A 356 2.09 19.75 -4.70
N LEU A 357 1.64 18.98 -3.71
CA LEU A 357 2.14 17.63 -3.44
C LEU A 357 1.66 16.58 -4.46
N GLY A 358 0.57 16.86 -5.18
CA GLY A 358 0.04 16.00 -6.22
C GLY A 358 -0.91 16.76 -7.14
N GLU A 359 -1.30 16.13 -8.24
CA GLU A 359 -2.24 16.69 -9.20
C GLU A 359 -3.43 15.75 -9.39
N ASP A 360 -4.63 16.31 -9.43
CA ASP A 360 -5.88 15.58 -9.64
C ASP A 360 -6.07 15.24 -11.13
N MET A 361 -5.99 13.96 -11.47
CA MET A 361 -6.12 13.48 -12.84
C MET A 361 -7.58 13.48 -13.32
N TRP A 362 -8.56 13.70 -12.44
CA TRP A 362 -9.97 13.96 -12.81
C TRP A 362 -10.24 15.42 -13.23
N SER A 363 -9.28 16.34 -13.05
CA SER A 363 -9.41 17.73 -13.50
C SER A 363 -9.61 17.81 -15.02
N SER A 364 -10.57 18.64 -15.47
CA SER A 364 -10.83 18.89 -16.91
C SER A 364 -9.63 19.45 -17.67
N GLN A 365 -8.69 20.09 -16.96
CA GLN A 365 -7.40 20.53 -17.52
C GLN A 365 -6.58 19.37 -18.12
N ASN A 366 -6.85 18.13 -17.68
CA ASN A 366 -6.17 16.94 -18.15
C ASN A 366 -6.86 16.24 -19.33
N GLU A 367 -8.09 16.60 -19.71
CA GLU A 367 -8.85 16.02 -20.85
C GLU A 367 -8.06 15.95 -22.17
N THR A 368 -7.24 16.96 -22.44
CA THR A 368 -6.48 17.11 -23.70
C THR A 368 -4.96 17.14 -23.48
N SER A 369 -4.50 16.94 -22.25
CA SER A 369 -3.09 17.03 -21.90
C SER A 369 -2.31 15.79 -22.34
N LEU A 370 -1.46 15.96 -23.35
CA LEU A 370 -0.54 14.92 -23.86
C LEU A 370 0.79 14.85 -23.10
N LYS A 371 0.90 15.50 -21.93
CA LYS A 371 2.06 15.46 -21.04
C LYS A 371 2.11 14.15 -20.22
N PRO A 372 3.30 13.72 -19.74
CA PRO A 372 3.40 12.70 -18.70
C PRO A 372 2.69 13.15 -17.41
N PHE A 373 2.40 12.23 -16.48
CA PHE A 373 1.72 12.61 -15.23
C PHE A 373 2.58 13.60 -14.42
N VAL A 374 3.89 13.37 -14.37
CA VAL A 374 4.90 14.31 -13.85
C VAL A 374 6.06 14.39 -14.82
N GLU A 375 6.47 15.61 -15.17
CA GLU A 375 7.61 15.85 -16.07
C GLU A 375 8.91 15.28 -15.48
N GLY A 376 9.69 14.55 -16.29
CA GLY A 376 10.94 13.92 -15.87
C GLY A 376 10.80 12.62 -15.06
N CYS A 377 9.59 12.23 -14.66
CA CYS A 377 9.34 10.95 -13.98
C CYS A 377 9.61 9.76 -14.93
N LYS A 378 10.32 8.75 -14.42
CA LYS A 378 10.75 7.57 -15.20
C LYS A 378 9.91 6.32 -14.96
N CYS A 379 8.78 6.45 -14.24
CA CYS A 379 7.86 5.33 -14.02
C CYS A 379 7.22 4.87 -15.34
N TYR A 380 6.86 3.59 -15.44
CA TYR A 380 6.20 3.02 -16.62
C TYR A 380 4.97 3.82 -17.08
N ALA A 381 4.23 4.40 -16.15
CA ALA A 381 3.06 5.21 -16.48
C ALA A 381 3.43 6.54 -17.16
N CYS A 382 4.45 7.26 -16.68
CA CYS A 382 4.90 8.53 -17.28
C CYS A 382 5.70 8.34 -18.58
N THR A 383 6.41 7.22 -18.76
CA THR A 383 7.17 6.96 -20.00
C THR A 383 6.31 6.49 -21.17
N THR A 384 5.12 5.96 -20.89
CA THR A 384 4.32 5.18 -21.86
C THR A 384 2.90 5.73 -22.04
N HIS A 385 2.42 6.56 -21.11
CA HIS A 385 1.08 7.14 -21.14
C HIS A 385 1.12 8.64 -20.78
N HIS A 386 0.04 9.33 -21.11
CA HIS A 386 -0.12 10.77 -20.87
C HIS A 386 -1.41 11.06 -20.09
N ARG A 387 -1.49 12.26 -19.51
CA ARG A 387 -2.57 12.67 -18.59
C ARG A 387 -3.96 12.50 -19.18
N ALA A 388 -4.20 12.87 -20.44
CA ALA A 388 -5.49 12.66 -21.11
C ALA A 388 -5.91 11.19 -21.24
N PHE A 389 -4.96 10.26 -21.40
CA PHE A 389 -5.27 8.82 -21.41
C PHE A 389 -5.69 8.34 -20.02
N LEU A 390 -4.99 8.76 -18.96
CA LEU A 390 -5.38 8.44 -17.59
C LEU A 390 -6.73 9.06 -17.21
N HIS A 391 -6.94 10.34 -17.54
CA HIS A 391 -8.21 11.05 -17.34
C HIS A 391 -9.37 10.32 -18.03
N HIS A 392 -9.17 9.85 -19.27
CA HIS A 392 -10.14 9.03 -19.99
C HIS A 392 -10.42 7.69 -19.27
N LEU A 393 -9.39 6.95 -18.83
CA LEU A 393 -9.56 5.69 -18.09
C LEU A 393 -10.34 5.89 -16.77
N LEU A 394 -10.05 6.96 -16.03
CA LEU A 394 -10.74 7.32 -14.78
C LEU A 394 -12.22 7.62 -15.04
N ASN A 395 -12.52 8.49 -16.01
CA ASN A 395 -13.90 8.80 -16.41
C ASN A 395 -14.67 7.56 -16.91
N ALA A 396 -14.01 6.68 -17.67
CA ALA A 396 -14.54 5.39 -18.11
C ALA A 396 -14.66 4.35 -16.97
N LYS A 397 -14.10 4.65 -15.79
CA LYS A 397 -14.02 3.77 -14.61
C LYS A 397 -13.31 2.44 -14.89
N GLU A 398 -12.32 2.50 -15.79
CA GLU A 398 -11.49 1.38 -16.22
C GLU A 398 -10.36 1.12 -15.20
N MET A 399 -10.12 -0.15 -14.86
CA MET A 399 -9.23 -0.53 -13.76
C MET A 399 -7.76 -0.16 -13.98
N LEU A 400 -7.29 -0.10 -15.23
CA LEU A 400 -5.91 0.27 -15.57
C LEU A 400 -5.53 1.67 -15.06
N GLY A 401 -6.49 2.61 -14.97
CA GLY A 401 -6.21 3.97 -14.46
C GLY A 401 -5.64 3.96 -13.05
N TRP A 402 -6.22 3.15 -12.16
CA TRP A 402 -5.74 2.99 -10.78
C TRP A 402 -4.45 2.18 -10.68
N THR A 403 -4.23 1.19 -11.55
CA THR A 403 -2.94 0.48 -11.65
C THR A 403 -1.80 1.42 -12.08
N LEU A 404 -2.03 2.27 -13.09
CA LEU A 404 -1.04 3.25 -13.55
C LEU A 404 -0.72 4.30 -12.48
N LEU A 405 -1.74 4.78 -11.75
CA LEU A 405 -1.56 5.68 -10.61
C LEU A 405 -0.79 5.03 -9.47
N GLN A 406 -1.09 3.79 -9.10
CA GLN A 406 -0.39 3.10 -8.02
C GLN A 406 1.10 2.87 -8.37
N ILE A 407 1.41 2.50 -9.62
CA ILE A 407 2.79 2.37 -10.12
C ILE A 407 3.51 3.73 -10.05
N HIS A 408 2.88 4.81 -10.53
CA HIS A 408 3.45 6.15 -10.47
C HIS A 408 3.70 6.64 -9.04
N ASN A 409 2.70 6.53 -8.16
CA ASN A 409 2.77 7.01 -6.79
C ASN A 409 3.81 6.23 -5.96
N HIS A 410 3.97 4.91 -6.19
CA HIS A 410 5.06 4.15 -5.59
C HIS A 410 6.45 4.52 -6.13
N GLN A 411 6.58 4.88 -7.42
CA GLN A 411 7.85 5.40 -7.94
C GLN A 411 8.21 6.74 -7.28
N VAL A 412 7.28 7.68 -7.17
CA VAL A 412 7.52 8.98 -6.50
C VAL A 412 7.95 8.78 -5.05
N MET A 413 7.32 7.86 -4.31
CA MET A 413 7.77 7.53 -2.95
C MET A 413 9.15 6.87 -2.92
N THR A 414 9.48 6.04 -3.91
CA THR A 414 10.80 5.39 -4.02
C THR A 414 11.90 6.42 -4.23
N ASP A 415 11.69 7.36 -5.16
CA ASP A 415 12.62 8.44 -5.48
C ASP A 415 12.76 9.44 -4.31
N PHE A 416 11.66 9.74 -3.61
CA PHE A 416 11.66 10.55 -2.38
C PHE A 416 12.55 9.96 -1.28
N PHE A 417 12.36 8.69 -0.94
CA PHE A 417 13.20 8.01 0.05
C PHE A 417 14.66 7.84 -0.42
N ALA A 418 14.91 7.64 -1.73
CA ALA A 418 16.26 7.64 -2.28
C ALA A 418 16.96 9.01 -2.13
N GLY A 419 16.25 10.10 -2.38
CA GLY A 419 16.73 11.47 -2.16
C GLY A 419 17.03 11.79 -0.69
N ILE A 420 16.21 11.29 0.24
CA ILE A 420 16.49 11.39 1.69
C ILE A 420 17.78 10.67 2.05
N ARG A 421 17.96 9.40 1.61
CA ARG A 421 19.19 8.64 1.84
C ARG A 421 20.42 9.33 1.25
N ALA A 422 20.31 9.88 0.04
CA ALA A 422 21.40 10.65 -0.59
C ALA A 422 21.77 11.90 0.23
N THR A 423 20.77 12.64 0.74
CA THR A 423 20.99 13.85 1.56
C THR A 423 21.67 13.53 2.88
N LEU A 424 21.24 12.46 3.56
CA LEU A 424 21.86 11.95 4.80
C LEU A 424 23.29 11.45 4.55
N ALA A 425 23.53 10.72 3.46
CA ALA A 425 24.85 10.22 3.08
C ALA A 425 25.84 11.37 2.85
N GLU A 426 25.44 12.40 2.10
CA GLU A 426 26.26 13.58 1.81
C GLU A 426 26.49 14.45 3.05
N GLY A 427 25.43 14.98 3.67
CA GLY A 427 25.54 16.04 4.68
C GLY A 427 25.10 15.69 6.12
N GLY A 428 24.55 14.48 6.36
CA GLY A 428 24.12 14.08 7.70
C GLY A 428 22.93 14.88 8.22
N ALA A 429 22.91 15.17 9.53
CA ALA A 429 21.81 15.90 10.20
C ALA A 429 21.54 17.26 9.57
N GLU A 430 22.57 18.10 9.54
CA GLU A 430 22.48 19.53 9.22
C GLU A 430 21.86 19.75 7.83
N LYS A 431 22.33 18.99 6.82
CA LYS A 431 21.77 19.05 5.47
C LYS A 431 20.38 18.42 5.37
N PHE A 432 20.10 17.34 6.11
CA PHE A 432 18.76 16.75 6.10
C PHE A 432 17.72 17.72 6.69
N GLU A 433 18.00 18.32 7.86
CA GLU A 433 17.16 19.34 8.47
C GLU A 433 16.97 20.58 7.57
N GLU A 434 18.03 21.04 6.89
CA GLU A 434 17.96 22.16 5.94
C GLU A 434 17.00 21.83 4.79
N GLN A 435 17.13 20.64 4.18
CA GLN A 435 16.27 20.25 3.06
C GLN A 435 14.85 19.85 3.52
N GLU A 436 14.64 19.41 4.76
CA GLU A 436 13.31 19.24 5.37
C GLU A 436 12.61 20.59 5.55
N LYS A 437 13.27 21.56 6.18
CA LYS A 437 12.76 22.93 6.37
C LYS A 437 12.45 23.59 5.03
N ARG A 438 13.30 23.36 4.02
CA ARG A 438 13.06 23.81 2.64
C ARG A 438 11.91 23.06 1.96
N PHE A 439 11.74 21.75 2.17
CA PHE A 439 10.61 20.99 1.63
C PHE A 439 9.27 21.51 2.19
N ALA A 440 9.21 21.78 3.50
CA ALA A 440 8.04 22.36 4.15
C ALA A 440 7.73 23.81 3.71
N ALA A 441 8.71 24.55 3.20
CA ALA A 441 8.53 25.89 2.63
C ALA A 441 8.14 25.88 1.14
N VAL A 442 8.60 24.88 0.37
CA VAL A 442 8.36 24.78 -1.08
C VAL A 442 7.04 24.08 -1.41
N TYR A 443 6.58 23.14 -0.60
CA TYR A 443 5.41 22.30 -0.90
C TYR A 443 4.21 22.58 0.01
N GLU A 444 3.00 22.43 -0.55
CA GLU A 444 1.72 22.49 0.18
C GLU A 444 1.69 21.56 1.41
N ALA A 445 1.04 22.02 2.48
CA ALA A 445 1.02 21.31 3.77
C ALA A 445 0.06 20.11 3.82
N GLU A 446 -0.88 19.99 2.88
CA GLU A 446 -1.88 18.91 2.81
C GLU A 446 -1.82 18.22 1.43
N LEU A 447 -2.19 16.93 1.38
CA LEU A 447 -2.37 16.21 0.12
C LEU A 447 -3.73 16.59 -0.52
N PRO A 448 -3.79 16.79 -1.84
CA PRO A 448 -5.05 17.08 -2.53
C PRO A 448 -6.01 15.87 -2.43
N GLN A 449 -7.29 16.16 -2.20
CA GLN A 449 -8.28 15.14 -1.84
C GLN A 449 -8.76 14.28 -3.03
N GLY A 450 -8.59 14.78 -4.27
CA GLY A 450 -9.15 14.20 -5.49
C GLY A 450 -10.66 14.48 -5.63
N THR A 451 -11.10 14.88 -6.82
CA THR A 451 -12.52 15.18 -7.12
C THR A 451 -13.32 13.96 -7.60
N GLY A 452 -12.64 12.85 -7.88
CA GLY A 452 -13.22 11.70 -8.57
C GLY A 452 -13.91 10.63 -7.72
N THR A 453 -14.67 9.77 -8.39
CA THR A 453 -15.24 8.57 -7.75
C THR A 453 -14.23 7.43 -7.73
N ARG A 454 -13.75 7.07 -6.53
CA ARG A 454 -12.93 5.87 -6.28
C ARG A 454 -13.50 4.58 -6.91
N PRO A 455 -12.69 3.54 -7.16
CA PRO A 455 -13.19 2.28 -7.69
C PRO A 455 -14.01 1.54 -6.63
N ARG A 456 -14.72 0.47 -7.04
CA ARG A 456 -15.59 -0.33 -6.15
C ARG A 456 -14.88 -0.64 -4.83
N ALA A 457 -15.46 -0.21 -3.72
CA ALA A 457 -14.81 -0.28 -2.42
C ALA A 457 -14.37 -1.71 -2.04
N ARG A 458 -13.12 -1.83 -1.60
CA ARG A 458 -12.42 -3.09 -1.25
C ARG A 458 -12.32 -3.27 0.28
N GLY A 459 -11.83 -4.42 0.75
CA GLY A 459 -11.79 -4.77 2.19
C GLY A 459 -11.15 -3.71 3.11
N TYR A 460 -10.04 -3.10 2.68
CA TYR A 460 -9.35 -2.03 3.43
C TYR A 460 -10.11 -0.69 3.49
N HIS A 461 -11.15 -0.49 2.65
CA HIS A 461 -11.96 0.72 2.62
C HIS A 461 -13.11 0.74 3.63
N PHE A 462 -13.39 -0.39 4.31
CA PHE A 462 -14.54 -0.50 5.20
C PHE A 462 -14.34 0.38 6.45
N LYS A 463 -15.16 1.41 6.58
CA LYS A 463 -15.31 2.17 7.83
C LYS A 463 -16.40 1.49 8.69
N PRO A 464 -16.15 1.29 9.99
CA PRO A 464 -17.06 0.64 10.91
C PRO A 464 -18.13 1.63 11.39
N ASP A 465 -19.04 1.99 10.49
CA ASP A 465 -20.18 2.86 10.79
C ASP A 465 -21.33 2.02 11.39
N PRO A 466 -21.97 2.42 12.51
CA PRO A 466 -23.17 1.75 13.03
C PRO A 466 -24.38 1.78 12.09
N ASN A 467 -24.44 2.74 11.15
CA ASN A 467 -25.53 2.89 10.20
C ASN A 467 -24.98 3.25 8.80
N PRO A 468 -24.25 2.33 8.15
CA PRO A 468 -23.46 2.63 6.96
C PRO A 468 -24.36 2.98 5.77
N SER A 469 -24.17 4.18 5.22
CA SER A 469 -24.75 4.54 3.92
C SER A 469 -24.23 3.59 2.83
N ARG A 470 -25.03 3.38 1.76
CA ARG A 470 -24.64 2.51 0.65
C ARG A 470 -23.37 3.07 -0.03
N ILE A 471 -22.24 2.41 0.26
CA ILE A 471 -20.89 2.83 -0.16
C ILE A 471 -20.73 2.94 -1.68
N ASN A 472 -21.44 2.11 -2.44
CA ASN A 472 -21.58 2.23 -3.89
C ASN A 472 -23.03 2.68 -4.18
N PRO A 473 -23.28 3.55 -5.18
CA PRO A 473 -24.64 3.85 -5.63
C PRO A 473 -25.35 2.56 -6.09
N PRO A 474 -26.70 2.53 -6.08
CA PRO A 474 -27.43 1.40 -6.64
C PRO A 474 -27.09 1.25 -8.14
N ALA A 475 -26.93 0.01 -8.60
CA ALA A 475 -26.55 -0.27 -10.00
C ALA A 475 -27.68 0.02 -11.01
N TRP A 476 -28.89 0.28 -10.51
CA TRP A 476 -30.07 0.69 -11.23
C TRP A 476 -30.89 1.60 -10.30
N GLU A 477 -31.55 2.60 -10.88
CA GLU A 477 -32.63 3.33 -10.23
C GLU A 477 -33.92 2.97 -10.96
N ASN A 478 -35.06 2.94 -10.27
CA ASN A 478 -36.34 2.78 -10.95
C ASN A 478 -36.56 4.01 -11.83
N PHE A 479 -36.74 3.80 -13.14
CA PHE A 479 -37.31 4.84 -14.00
C PHE A 479 -38.69 5.18 -13.47
N ALA A 480 -38.82 6.33 -12.82
CA ALA A 480 -40.10 6.82 -12.35
C ALA A 480 -41.00 7.06 -13.58
N THR A 481 -42.10 6.33 -13.65
CA THR A 481 -43.28 6.85 -14.34
C THR A 481 -43.68 8.14 -13.63
N ASP A 482 -43.72 9.23 -14.39
CA ASP A 482 -44.25 10.53 -14.00
C ASP A 482 -43.40 11.36 -13.01
N GLY A 483 -42.23 11.80 -13.50
CA GLY A 483 -41.80 13.20 -13.38
C GLY A 483 -41.16 13.68 -12.06
N GLU A 484 -41.49 13.09 -10.91
CA GLU A 484 -40.96 13.53 -9.61
C GLU A 484 -40.10 12.45 -8.95
N GLY A 485 -38.82 12.76 -8.74
CA GLY A 485 -37.83 11.82 -8.21
C GLY A 485 -38.02 11.56 -6.71
N ILE A 486 -38.56 10.38 -6.37
CA ILE A 486 -38.61 9.92 -4.97
C ILE A 486 -37.19 9.61 -4.49
N ALA A 487 -36.63 10.47 -3.63
CA ALA A 487 -35.34 10.27 -3.00
C ALA A 487 -35.32 8.93 -2.23
N SER A 488 -34.24 8.14 -2.38
CA SER A 488 -34.14 6.78 -1.81
C SER A 488 -33.86 6.77 -0.30
N GLY A 489 -34.80 7.29 0.48
CA GLY A 489 -34.78 7.33 1.95
C GLY A 489 -35.93 6.52 2.57
N VAL A 490 -35.60 5.62 3.49
CA VAL A 490 -36.54 4.93 4.40
C VAL A 490 -37.65 4.11 3.72
N VAL A 491 -37.29 2.95 3.16
CA VAL A 491 -38.22 1.81 3.18
C VAL A 491 -38.09 1.13 4.54
N GLY A 492 -38.91 1.58 5.49
CA GLY A 492 -39.07 0.91 6.79
C GLY A 492 -39.70 -0.49 6.63
N ALA A 493 -39.59 -1.32 7.67
CA ALA A 493 -40.08 -2.70 7.64
C ALA A 493 -41.61 -2.79 7.53
N ALA A 494 -42.14 -2.77 6.30
CA ALA A 494 -43.51 -3.18 6.00
C ALA A 494 -43.65 -4.69 6.19
N LYS A 495 -44.74 -5.12 6.83
CA LYS A 495 -45.00 -6.53 7.15
C LYS A 495 -45.18 -7.36 5.89
N ALA A 496 -44.80 -8.63 5.95
CA ALA A 496 -45.33 -9.63 5.02
C ALA A 496 -46.86 -9.67 5.15
N ALA A 497 -47.53 -9.58 4.01
CA ALA A 497 -48.95 -9.84 3.82
C ALA A 497 -49.08 -10.67 2.52
N GLU A 498 -50.07 -11.56 2.47
CA GLU A 498 -50.13 -12.65 1.49
C GLU A 498 -50.82 -12.22 0.18
N GLY A 499 -50.45 -12.88 -0.93
CA GLY A 499 -51.33 -13.04 -2.09
C GLY A 499 -51.28 -11.96 -3.18
N ALA A 500 -50.37 -12.13 -4.14
CA ALA A 500 -50.57 -11.74 -5.53
C ALA A 500 -49.72 -12.65 -6.44
N GLU A 501 -50.26 -13.07 -7.59
CA GLU A 501 -49.55 -13.93 -8.54
C GLU A 501 -48.59 -13.11 -9.43
N GLY A 502 -47.63 -13.80 -10.05
CA GLY A 502 -46.51 -13.15 -10.76
C GLY A 502 -46.92 -12.46 -12.07
N THR A 503 -46.23 -11.37 -12.38
CA THR A 503 -46.27 -10.69 -13.68
C THR A 503 -44.86 -10.57 -14.25
N ASP A 504 -44.66 -11.01 -15.49
CA ASP A 504 -43.43 -10.79 -16.23
C ASP A 504 -43.18 -9.29 -16.46
N THR A 505 -41.91 -8.88 -16.48
CA THR A 505 -41.53 -7.51 -16.86
C THR A 505 -41.51 -7.41 -18.39
N PRO A 506 -42.38 -6.61 -19.03
CA PRO A 506 -42.41 -6.51 -20.49
C PRO A 506 -41.15 -5.82 -21.00
N LEU A 507 -40.31 -6.57 -21.73
CA LEU A 507 -39.01 -6.11 -22.25
C LEU A 507 -39.11 -5.19 -23.49
N VAL A 508 -40.31 -4.87 -23.96
CA VAL A 508 -40.56 -3.98 -25.10
C VAL A 508 -41.73 -3.05 -24.77
N PRO A 509 -41.60 -1.72 -24.93
CA PRO A 509 -42.73 -0.81 -24.78
C PRO A 509 -43.73 -0.93 -25.93
N ASP A 510 -45.03 -1.14 -25.63
CA ASP A 510 -46.15 -1.20 -26.61
C ASP A 510 -46.52 0.19 -27.18
N VAL A 511 -45.53 1.00 -27.55
CA VAL A 511 -45.73 2.38 -28.03
C VAL A 511 -45.18 2.55 -29.44
N GLY A 512 -46.06 2.93 -30.38
CA GLY A 512 -45.68 3.16 -31.77
C GLY A 512 -44.60 4.24 -31.93
N SER A 513 -43.71 4.05 -32.90
CA SER A 513 -42.45 4.79 -33.11
C SER A 513 -42.55 6.32 -32.94
N LEU A 514 -43.60 6.95 -33.49
CA LEU A 514 -43.83 8.40 -33.39
C LEU A 514 -43.88 8.93 -31.94
N LYS A 515 -44.33 8.12 -30.98
CA LYS A 515 -44.34 8.48 -29.54
C LYS A 515 -42.98 8.27 -28.86
N LEU A 516 -42.07 7.49 -29.45
CA LEU A 516 -40.69 7.31 -28.98
C LEU A 516 -39.78 8.41 -29.52
N GLU A 517 -39.98 8.81 -30.79
CA GLU A 517 -39.34 10.01 -31.37
C GLU A 517 -39.67 11.27 -30.55
N GLY A 518 -40.95 11.48 -30.23
CA GLY A 518 -41.38 12.61 -29.38
C GLY A 518 -40.82 12.60 -27.96
N LYS A 519 -40.32 11.45 -27.47
CA LYS A 519 -39.62 11.31 -26.18
C LYS A 519 -38.09 11.33 -26.31
N GLY A 520 -37.54 11.60 -27.50
CA GLY A 520 -36.09 11.73 -27.72
C GLY A 520 -35.32 10.41 -27.86
N PHE A 521 -35.99 9.27 -28.08
CA PHE A 521 -35.35 7.96 -28.20
C PHE A 521 -34.84 7.63 -29.63
N ALA A 522 -34.73 8.64 -30.50
CA ALA A 522 -34.19 8.53 -31.85
C ALA A 522 -33.30 9.74 -32.19
N GLU A 523 -32.24 9.52 -32.97
CA GLU A 523 -31.32 10.60 -33.38
C GLU A 523 -32.03 11.61 -34.30
N VAL A 524 -32.12 12.87 -33.87
CA VAL A 524 -32.62 13.95 -34.72
C VAL A 524 -31.53 14.34 -35.72
N ALA A 525 -31.70 13.91 -36.96
CA ALA A 525 -30.80 14.27 -38.07
C ALA A 525 -30.68 15.81 -38.19
N TYR A 526 -29.44 16.29 -38.21
CA TYR A 526 -29.11 17.72 -38.12
C TYR A 526 -29.73 18.53 -39.27
N GLY A 527 -30.49 19.58 -38.94
CA GLY A 527 -30.99 20.55 -39.94
C GLY A 527 -32.51 20.64 -40.17
N LYS A 528 -33.36 20.07 -39.31
CA LYS A 528 -34.81 20.37 -39.32
C LYS A 528 -35.26 20.99 -38.00
N GLN A 529 -36.00 22.10 -38.09
CA GLN A 529 -36.63 22.73 -36.93
C GLN A 529 -37.76 21.84 -36.39
N LYS A 530 -38.01 21.88 -35.08
CA LYS A 530 -39.21 21.30 -34.48
C LYS A 530 -40.46 22.04 -35.00
N PRO A 531 -41.55 21.36 -35.38
CA PRO A 531 -42.87 21.97 -35.36
C PRO A 531 -43.28 22.27 -33.92
N GLU A 532 -44.05 23.33 -33.71
CA GLU A 532 -44.65 23.64 -32.39
C GLU A 532 -45.84 22.72 -32.10
N LEU A 533 -45.84 22.10 -30.92
CA LEU A 533 -46.99 21.74 -30.08
C LEU A 533 -46.50 21.21 -28.72
#